data_AF-A0A9D2HRR1-F1
#
_entry.id   AF-A0A9D2HRR1-F1
#
_cell.length_a   1.000
_cell.length_b   1.000
_cell.length_c   1.000
_cell.angle_alpha   90.00
_cell.angle_beta   90.00
_cell.angle_gamma   90.00
#
_symmetry.space_group_name_H-M   'P 1'
#
loop_
_entity.id
_entity.type
_entity.pdbx_description
1 polymer ?
#
loop_
_entity_poly.entity_id
_entity_poly.type
_entity_poly.pdbx_seq_one_letter_code
_entity_poly.pdbx_strand_id
1 'polypeptide(L)'
;MTTPNIRYYARLEDCTGNRKTPKYVITAQAGYYPPMDEIVSRDGKIYMYLQVSKDSGSKKDNAPAMKLQAKNSLNFTGLKDYFVNGRLSGFAYGYPLAVKTYSSKQKPNPFFAYKDDGFLFIVHQDQAAATEPEKIKPSCIELIVLEGAKVLISSYCKMLQMGGFDEALAALRKQAKRVDVL
;
A
#
# COMPACT_ATOMS: atom_id res chain seq x y z
N MET A 1 -7.36 23.20 6.43
CA MET A 1 -6.50 22.00 6.51
C MET A 1 -5.64 22.02 5.26
N THR A 2 -4.34 22.25 5.37
CA THR A 2 -3.42 22.23 4.23
C THR A 2 -3.19 20.78 3.81
N THR A 3 -3.43 20.47 2.54
CA THR A 3 -3.14 19.15 1.98
C THR A 3 -1.63 18.87 2.12
N PRO A 4 -1.22 17.76 2.74
CA PRO A 4 0.19 17.44 2.94
C PRO A 4 0.86 17.16 1.59
N ASN A 5 2.17 17.38 1.53
CA ASN A 5 2.95 17.10 0.34
C ASN A 5 2.87 15.61 -0.03
N ILE A 6 2.54 15.31 -1.29
CA ILE A 6 2.54 13.95 -1.81
C ILE A 6 3.94 13.66 -2.33
N ARG A 7 4.69 12.81 -1.61
CA ARG A 7 6.06 12.43 -2.02
C ARG A 7 6.05 11.51 -3.23
N TYR A 8 5.10 10.58 -3.24
CA TYR A 8 5.13 9.44 -4.13
C TYR A 8 3.75 8.87 -4.36
N TYR A 9 3.54 8.42 -5.58
CA TYR A 9 2.39 7.70 -6.04
C TYR A 9 2.85 6.42 -6.75
N ALA A 10 2.16 5.30 -6.50
CA ALA A 10 2.33 4.09 -7.27
C ALA A 10 1.00 3.41 -7.56
N ARG A 11 0.92 2.79 -8.74
CA ARG A 11 -0.15 1.88 -9.14
C ARG A 11 0.37 0.45 -9.13
N LEU A 12 -0.26 -0.38 -8.33
CA LEU A 12 0.05 -1.79 -8.15
C LEU A 12 -1.01 -2.64 -8.87
N GLU A 13 -0.61 -3.35 -9.92
CA GLU A 13 -1.50 -4.22 -10.70
C GLU A 13 -1.40 -5.67 -10.21
N ASP A 14 -2.51 -6.40 -10.25
CA ASP A 14 -2.53 -7.82 -9.90
C ASP A 14 -1.63 -8.64 -10.85
N CYS A 15 -0.69 -9.39 -10.26
CA CYS A 15 0.18 -10.34 -10.94
C CYS A 15 0.18 -11.71 -10.26
N THR A 16 -0.92 -12.07 -9.58
CA THR A 16 -1.05 -13.29 -8.78
C THR A 16 -0.78 -14.54 -9.61
N GLY A 17 -1.36 -14.61 -10.83
CA GLY A 17 -1.36 -15.83 -11.64
C GLY A 17 -2.01 -16.99 -10.89
N ASN A 18 -1.41 -18.19 -10.96
CA ASN A 18 -1.93 -19.40 -10.30
C ASN A 18 -1.58 -19.52 -8.80
N ARG A 19 -1.17 -18.42 -8.16
CA ARG A 19 -0.75 -18.44 -6.75
C ARG A 19 -1.94 -18.24 -5.82
N LYS A 20 -1.87 -18.82 -4.61
CA LYS A 20 -2.90 -18.66 -3.58
C LYS A 20 -2.92 -17.27 -2.96
N THR A 21 -1.74 -16.71 -2.67
CA THR A 21 -1.62 -15.38 -2.05
C THR A 21 -1.66 -14.30 -3.14
N PRO A 22 -2.58 -13.33 -3.04
CA PRO A 22 -2.61 -12.23 -3.99
C PRO A 22 -1.29 -11.47 -4.01
N LYS A 23 -0.77 -11.22 -5.20
CA LYS A 23 0.52 -10.58 -5.45
C LYS A 23 0.32 -9.44 -6.44
N TYR A 24 0.88 -8.29 -6.12
CA TYR A 24 0.80 -7.10 -6.95
C TYR A 24 2.18 -6.61 -7.33
N VAL A 25 2.29 -5.97 -8.48
CA VAL A 25 3.51 -5.36 -9.01
C VAL A 25 3.29 -3.88 -9.30
N ILE A 26 4.26 -3.03 -8.95
CA ILE A 26 4.20 -1.61 -9.34
C ILE A 26 4.42 -1.53 -10.85
N THR A 27 3.44 -0.97 -11.57
CA THR A 27 3.49 -0.78 -13.04
C THR A 27 3.52 0.68 -13.45
N ALA A 28 3.17 1.61 -12.56
CA ALA A 28 3.30 3.04 -12.80
C ALA A 28 3.63 3.77 -11.50
N GLN A 29 4.44 4.82 -11.60
CA GLN A 29 4.81 5.63 -10.43
C GLN A 29 5.09 7.10 -10.79
N ALA A 30 4.85 7.99 -9.84
CA ALA A 30 5.17 9.42 -9.91
C ALA A 30 5.78 9.89 -8.58
N GLY A 31 6.69 10.87 -8.65
CA GLY A 31 7.46 11.31 -7.49
C GLY A 31 8.62 10.36 -7.14
N TYR A 32 9.20 10.54 -5.95
CA TYR A 32 10.34 9.74 -5.49
C TYR A 32 10.23 9.45 -4.00
N TYR A 33 10.37 8.16 -3.64
CA TYR A 33 10.39 7.70 -2.26
C TYR A 33 11.55 6.73 -2.06
N PRO A 34 12.72 7.20 -1.58
CA PRO A 34 13.96 6.42 -1.55
C PRO A 34 13.86 5.01 -0.94
N PRO A 35 13.07 4.76 0.13
CA PRO A 35 12.92 3.41 0.68
C PRO A 35 12.38 2.36 -0.30
N MET A 36 11.75 2.78 -1.41
CA MET A 36 11.24 1.88 -2.44
C MET A 36 12.37 1.19 -3.22
N ASP A 37 13.51 1.85 -3.40
CA ASP A 37 14.68 1.31 -4.12
C ASP A 37 15.24 0.06 -3.42
N GLU A 38 15.17 0.05 -2.08
CA GLU A 38 15.65 -1.04 -1.23
C GLU A 38 14.80 -2.33 -1.30
N ILE A 39 13.57 -2.22 -1.82
CA ILE A 39 12.66 -3.35 -1.96
C ILE A 39 12.51 -3.82 -3.42
N VAL A 40 13.28 -3.26 -4.35
CA VAL A 40 13.37 -3.71 -5.74
C VAL A 40 13.87 -5.16 -5.80
N SER A 41 13.18 -6.00 -6.54
CA SER A 41 13.53 -7.40 -6.77
C SER A 41 14.64 -7.53 -7.82
N ARG A 42 15.15 -8.75 -8.00
CA ARG A 42 16.27 -9.01 -8.94
C ARG A 42 15.93 -8.66 -10.40
N ASP A 43 14.65 -8.67 -10.76
CA ASP A 43 14.11 -8.34 -12.07
C ASP A 43 13.75 -6.85 -12.21
N GLY A 44 14.30 -5.98 -11.34
CA GLY A 44 14.05 -4.54 -11.37
C GLY A 44 12.65 -4.11 -10.92
N LYS A 45 11.80 -5.04 -10.48
CA LYS A 45 10.39 -4.77 -10.13
C LYS A 45 10.14 -4.79 -8.62
N ILE A 46 9.16 -4.02 -8.18
CA ILE A 46 8.69 -4.04 -6.79
C ILE A 46 7.40 -4.85 -6.73
N TYR A 47 7.41 -5.88 -5.87
CA TYR A 47 6.27 -6.74 -5.64
C TYR A 47 5.79 -6.63 -4.19
N MET A 48 4.47 -6.69 -4.00
CA MET A 48 3.86 -6.78 -2.68
C MET A 48 2.82 -7.89 -2.65
N TYR A 49 2.81 -8.65 -1.56
CA TYR A 49 1.77 -9.64 -1.28
C TYR A 49 0.71 -9.02 -0.37
N LEU A 50 -0.56 -9.19 -0.74
CA LEU A 50 -1.68 -8.86 0.13
C LEU A 50 -2.00 -10.09 0.99
N GLN A 51 -1.87 -9.96 2.30
CA GLN A 51 -1.98 -11.08 3.24
C GLN A 51 -2.94 -10.74 4.38
N VAL A 52 -3.63 -11.76 4.89
CA VAL A 52 -4.34 -11.66 6.17
C VAL A 52 -3.30 -11.50 7.30
N SER A 53 -3.49 -10.50 8.15
CA SER A 53 -2.49 -10.17 9.19
C SER A 53 -2.39 -11.24 10.28
N LYS A 54 -3.52 -11.86 10.65
CA LYS A 54 -3.56 -12.93 11.66
C LYS A 54 -2.81 -14.17 11.18
N ASP A 55 -3.04 -14.58 9.93
CA ASP A 55 -2.42 -15.75 9.30
C ASP A 55 -0.90 -15.59 9.09
N SER A 56 -0.41 -14.36 9.20
CA SER A 56 0.98 -13.99 8.98
C SER A 56 1.70 -13.56 10.27
N GLY A 57 1.16 -13.97 11.43
CA GLY A 57 1.81 -13.92 12.74
C GLY A 57 1.42 -12.75 13.64
N SER A 58 0.51 -11.86 13.23
CA SER A 58 0.05 -10.76 14.09
C SER A 58 -1.02 -11.23 15.07
N LYS A 59 -0.65 -11.37 16.35
CA LYS A 59 -1.54 -11.82 17.44
C LYS A 59 -2.20 -10.69 18.24
N LYS A 60 -2.03 -9.43 17.82
CA LYS A 60 -2.62 -8.27 18.52
C LYS A 60 -4.08 -8.10 18.10
N ASP A 61 -4.98 -7.93 19.06
CA ASP A 61 -6.42 -7.77 18.80
C ASP A 61 -6.75 -6.57 17.90
N ASN A 62 -5.93 -5.50 17.99
CA ASN A 62 -6.08 -4.28 17.21
C ASN A 62 -5.28 -4.27 15.90
N ALA A 63 -4.79 -5.43 15.45
CA ALA A 63 -4.07 -5.52 14.19
C ALA A 63 -5.02 -5.31 13.00
N PRO A 64 -4.62 -4.55 11.95
CA PRO A 64 -5.40 -4.45 10.72
C PRO A 64 -5.66 -5.84 10.13
N ALA A 65 -6.84 -6.06 9.54
CA ALA A 65 -7.21 -7.37 8.99
C ALA A 65 -6.27 -7.83 7.87
N MET A 66 -5.84 -6.89 7.02
CA MET A 66 -4.97 -7.14 5.87
C MET A 66 -3.66 -6.35 6.00
N LYS A 67 -2.62 -6.79 5.30
CA LYS A 67 -1.34 -6.10 5.18
C LYS A 67 -0.72 -6.27 3.80
N LEU A 68 0.15 -5.34 3.43
CA LEU A 68 1.07 -5.50 2.31
C LEU A 68 2.43 -5.95 2.83
N GLN A 69 2.98 -7.01 2.24
CA GLN A 69 4.30 -7.53 2.53
C GLN A 69 5.19 -7.45 1.29
N ALA A 70 6.31 -6.75 1.41
CA ALA A 70 7.30 -6.55 0.35
C ALA A 70 8.41 -7.64 0.40
N LYS A 71 9.46 -7.41 -0.40
CA LYS A 71 10.66 -8.25 -0.48
C LYS A 71 11.20 -8.64 0.90
N ASN A 72 11.77 -9.84 0.99
CA ASN A 72 12.40 -10.36 2.23
C ASN A 72 11.44 -10.46 3.44
N SER A 73 10.14 -10.62 3.20
CA SER A 73 9.09 -10.65 4.23
C SER A 73 8.99 -9.37 5.06
N LEU A 74 9.42 -8.23 4.50
CA LEU A 74 9.22 -6.93 5.12
C LEU A 74 7.73 -6.60 5.12
N ASN A 75 7.12 -6.45 6.29
CA ASN A 75 5.75 -5.93 6.38
C ASN A 75 5.79 -4.44 6.01
N PHE A 76 5.37 -4.11 4.79
CA PHE A 76 5.36 -2.74 4.27
C PHE A 76 4.44 -1.87 5.12
N THR A 77 3.17 -2.30 5.27
CA THR A 77 2.24 -1.73 6.23
C THR A 77 1.02 -2.63 6.44
N GLY A 78 0.32 -2.44 7.56
CA GLY A 78 -1.03 -2.96 7.74
C GLY A 78 -2.06 -2.01 7.13
N LEU A 79 -3.09 -2.55 6.48
CA LEU A 79 -4.14 -1.80 5.80
C LEU A 79 -5.30 -1.53 6.76
N LYS A 80 -5.25 -0.40 7.47
CA LYS A 80 -6.34 0.06 8.34
C LYS A 80 -7.53 0.50 7.49
N ASP A 81 -8.73 0.31 8.03
CA ASP A 81 -10.02 0.57 7.37
C ASP A 81 -10.24 -0.17 6.04
N TYR A 82 -9.43 -1.18 5.73
CA TYR A 82 -9.62 -2.02 4.55
C TYR A 82 -11.01 -2.68 4.52
N PHE A 83 -11.49 -3.09 5.70
CA PHE A 83 -12.88 -3.45 5.92
C PHE A 83 -13.53 -2.50 6.91
N VAL A 84 -14.71 -2.00 6.58
CA VAL A 84 -15.56 -1.19 7.47
C VAL A 84 -16.92 -1.88 7.57
N ASN A 85 -17.37 -2.15 8.79
CA ASN A 85 -18.62 -2.90 9.06
C ASN A 85 -18.71 -4.23 8.29
N GLY A 86 -17.59 -4.95 8.19
CA GLY A 86 -17.50 -6.24 7.51
C GLY A 86 -17.51 -6.19 5.98
N ARG A 87 -17.49 -5.01 5.37
CA ARG A 87 -17.47 -4.81 3.91
C ARG A 87 -16.19 -4.15 3.47
N LEU A 88 -15.74 -4.43 2.24
CA LEU A 88 -14.60 -3.70 1.68
C LEU A 88 -14.98 -2.22 1.55
N SER A 89 -14.11 -1.35 2.04
CA SER A 89 -14.33 0.10 2.02
C SER A 89 -13.92 0.77 0.71
N GLY A 90 -13.09 0.10 -0.10
CA GLY A 90 -12.42 0.70 -1.27
C GLY A 90 -11.23 1.59 -0.91
N PHE A 91 -10.96 1.82 0.38
CA PHE A 91 -9.89 2.72 0.83
C PHE A 91 -9.22 2.17 2.07
N ALA A 92 -7.92 2.33 2.17
CA ALA A 92 -7.20 1.98 3.38
C ALA A 92 -6.12 3.01 3.69
N TYR A 93 -5.58 2.93 4.89
CA TYR A 93 -4.39 3.68 5.23
C TYR A 93 -3.42 2.86 6.05
N GLY A 94 -2.18 3.32 6.08
CA GLY A 94 -1.11 2.72 6.85
C GLY A 94 -0.02 3.73 7.11
N TYR A 95 1.08 3.23 7.62
CA TYR A 95 2.29 4.01 7.85
C TYR A 95 3.48 3.05 7.96
N PRO A 96 4.71 3.54 7.76
CA PRO A 96 5.88 2.70 7.89
C PRO A 96 6.11 2.23 9.32
N LEU A 97 6.78 1.08 9.42
CA LEU A 97 7.15 0.48 10.69
C LEU A 97 8.17 1.36 11.43
N ALA A 98 7.87 1.71 12.68
CA ALA A 98 8.68 2.64 13.48
C ALA A 98 9.88 1.98 14.20
N VAL A 99 10.28 0.76 13.82
CA VAL A 99 11.47 0.09 14.36
C VAL A 99 12.61 0.10 13.36
N LYS A 100 13.86 0.18 13.86
CA LYS A 100 15.08 0.31 13.04
C LYS A 100 15.39 -0.92 12.20
N THR A 101 14.94 -2.10 12.65
CA THR A 101 15.23 -3.38 12.02
C THR A 101 13.98 -4.25 11.95
N TYR A 102 14.02 -5.27 11.11
CA TYR A 102 12.95 -6.26 10.98
C TYR A 102 13.52 -7.67 10.82
N SER A 103 12.66 -8.68 10.98
CA SER A 103 12.97 -10.11 11.00
C SER A 103 13.86 -10.55 12.19
N SER A 104 13.97 -11.86 12.41
CA SER A 104 14.90 -12.42 13.40
C SER A 104 16.37 -12.13 13.09
N LYS A 105 16.70 -11.83 11.83
CA LYS A 105 18.06 -11.50 11.37
C LYS A 105 18.42 -10.01 11.50
N GLN A 106 17.57 -9.20 12.15
CA GLN A 106 17.84 -7.76 12.38
C GLN A 106 18.20 -6.98 11.11
N LYS A 107 17.52 -7.28 9.99
CA LYS A 107 17.73 -6.56 8.73
C LYS A 107 17.35 -5.09 8.90
N PRO A 108 18.13 -4.11 8.39
CA PRO A 108 17.78 -2.70 8.46
C PRO A 108 16.41 -2.44 7.82
N ASN A 109 15.54 -1.68 8.49
CA ASN A 109 14.26 -1.25 7.94
C ASN A 109 14.48 0.00 7.07
N PRO A 110 14.33 -0.08 5.74
CA PRO A 110 14.61 1.05 4.85
C PRO A 110 13.66 2.23 5.08
N PHE A 111 12.48 1.99 5.67
CA PHE A 111 11.48 3.02 5.92
C PHE A 111 11.64 3.72 7.28
N PHE A 112 12.60 3.34 8.14
CA PHE A 112 12.70 3.89 9.49
C PHE A 112 12.94 5.41 9.51
N ALA A 113 13.71 5.95 8.57
CA ALA A 113 13.94 7.38 8.42
C ALA A 113 12.65 8.15 8.06
N TYR A 114 11.67 7.46 7.46
CA TYR A 114 10.41 8.01 6.99
C TYR A 114 9.22 7.57 7.85
N LYS A 115 9.45 7.02 9.05
CA LYS A 115 8.45 6.43 9.96
C LYS A 115 7.28 7.35 10.37
N ASP A 116 7.37 8.64 10.04
CA ASP A 116 6.39 9.68 10.33
C ASP A 116 5.54 10.06 9.09
N ASP A 117 5.87 9.51 7.92
CA ASP A 117 5.01 9.58 6.74
C ASP A 117 3.76 8.70 6.90
N GLY A 118 2.71 9.06 6.16
CA GLY A 118 1.47 8.31 6.10
C GLY A 118 1.24 7.71 4.72
N PHE A 119 0.60 6.55 4.67
CA PHE A 119 0.22 5.89 3.43
C PHE A 119 -1.30 5.90 3.28
N LEU A 120 -1.78 6.35 2.12
CA LEU A 120 -3.16 6.15 1.70
C LEU A 120 -3.22 5.11 0.59
N PHE A 121 -4.32 4.39 0.54
CA PHE A 121 -4.59 3.37 -0.46
C PHE A 121 -5.97 3.53 -1.06
N ILE A 122 -6.07 3.42 -2.39
CA ILE A 122 -7.32 3.22 -3.11
C ILE A 122 -7.33 1.79 -3.61
N VAL A 123 -8.37 1.04 -3.29
CA VAL A 123 -8.50 -0.38 -3.57
C VAL A 123 -9.58 -0.55 -4.62
N HIS A 124 -9.16 -0.87 -5.84
CA HIS A 124 -10.08 -1.10 -6.96
C HIS A 124 -10.46 -2.56 -6.99
N GLN A 125 -11.75 -2.83 -7.12
CA GLN A 125 -12.29 -4.19 -7.23
C GLN A 125 -12.78 -4.42 -8.65
N ASP A 126 -12.76 -5.68 -9.07
CA ASP A 126 -13.53 -6.10 -10.22
C ASP A 126 -15.00 -6.29 -9.80
N GLN A 127 -15.86 -5.36 -10.20
CA GLN A 127 -17.30 -5.42 -9.89
C GLN A 127 -18.02 -6.53 -10.67
N ALA A 128 -17.39 -7.11 -11.71
CA ALA A 128 -17.93 -8.21 -12.48
C ALA A 128 -17.58 -9.60 -11.91
N ALA A 129 -16.78 -9.65 -10.83
CA ALA A 129 -16.38 -10.91 -10.20
C ALA A 129 -17.57 -11.74 -9.69
N ALA A 130 -17.59 -13.02 -10.05
CA ALA A 130 -18.72 -13.91 -9.78
C ALA A 130 -18.74 -14.42 -8.32
N THR A 131 -17.60 -14.48 -7.64
CA THR A 131 -17.49 -15.03 -6.28
C THR A 131 -17.07 -13.97 -5.25
N GLU A 132 -17.52 -14.11 -3.99
CA GLU A 132 -17.15 -13.19 -2.90
C GLU A 132 -15.62 -13.09 -2.66
N PRO A 133 -14.84 -14.19 -2.71
CA PRO A 133 -13.38 -14.08 -2.61
C PRO A 133 -12.74 -13.26 -3.74
N GLU A 134 -13.26 -13.38 -4.96
CA GLU A 134 -12.79 -12.60 -6.11
C GLU A 134 -13.21 -11.13 -6.00
N LYS A 135 -14.40 -10.83 -5.46
CA LYS A 135 -14.82 -9.46 -5.17
C LYS A 135 -13.93 -8.79 -4.12
N ILE A 136 -13.44 -9.53 -3.13
CA ILE A 136 -12.57 -8.99 -2.07
C ILE A 136 -11.13 -8.80 -2.55
N LYS A 137 -10.71 -9.52 -3.61
CA LYS A 137 -9.40 -9.40 -4.22
C LYS A 137 -9.32 -8.12 -5.07
N PRO A 138 -8.41 -7.19 -4.76
CA PRO A 138 -8.25 -6.00 -5.59
C PRO A 138 -7.78 -6.34 -7.01
N SER A 139 -8.36 -5.70 -8.03
CA SER A 139 -7.82 -5.72 -9.39
C SER A 139 -6.55 -4.87 -9.48
N CYS A 140 -6.55 -3.73 -8.80
CA CYS A 140 -5.37 -2.91 -8.58
C CYS A 140 -5.45 -2.14 -7.27
N ILE A 141 -4.29 -1.68 -6.79
CA ILE A 141 -4.16 -0.87 -5.58
C ILE A 141 -3.36 0.38 -5.96
N GLU A 142 -3.86 1.56 -5.64
CA GLU A 142 -3.06 2.79 -5.69
C GLU A 142 -2.50 3.07 -4.31
N LEU A 143 -1.22 3.44 -4.25
CA LEU A 143 -0.50 3.87 -3.05
C LEU A 143 -0.16 5.36 -3.18
N ILE A 144 -0.45 6.12 -2.14
CA ILE A 144 -0.08 7.53 -2.01
C ILE A 144 0.71 7.71 -0.72
N VAL A 145 1.90 8.30 -0.81
CA VAL A 145 2.76 8.60 0.33
C VAL A 145 2.67 10.09 0.66
N LEU A 146 2.21 10.38 1.87
CA LEU A 146 2.05 11.73 2.41
C LEU A 146 3.16 12.02 3.42
N GLU A 147 3.92 13.09 3.15
CA GLU A 147 5.02 13.54 4.00
C GLU A 147 4.55 13.92 5.40
N GLY A 148 5.16 13.33 6.43
CA GLY A 148 4.91 13.68 7.85
C GLY A 148 3.47 13.47 8.32
N ALA A 149 2.65 12.74 7.55
CA ALA A 149 1.20 12.72 7.73
C ALA A 149 0.70 11.63 8.68
N LYS A 150 1.58 10.81 9.28
CA LYS A 150 1.18 9.63 10.07
C LYS A 150 0.15 9.92 11.16
N VAL A 151 0.27 11.04 11.87
CA VAL A 151 -0.64 11.38 12.98
C VAL A 151 -2.06 11.65 12.46
N LEU A 152 -2.18 12.25 11.28
CA LEU A 152 -3.45 12.67 10.68
C LEU A 152 -3.92 11.74 9.55
N ILE A 153 -3.24 10.62 9.33
CA ILE A 153 -3.45 9.79 8.13
C ILE A 153 -4.86 9.20 8.05
N SER A 154 -5.51 8.94 9.19
CA SER A 154 -6.90 8.50 9.23
C SER A 154 -7.86 9.60 8.74
N SER A 155 -7.62 10.85 9.15
CA SER A 155 -8.38 12.02 8.66
C SER A 155 -8.13 12.27 7.17
N TYR A 156 -6.89 12.10 6.69
CA TYR A 156 -6.60 12.18 5.26
C TYR A 156 -7.22 11.04 4.46
N CYS A 157 -7.38 9.84 5.03
CA CYS A 157 -8.12 8.75 4.39
C CYS A 157 -9.60 9.11 4.20
N LYS A 158 -10.23 9.74 5.21
CA LYS A 158 -11.60 10.27 5.07
C LYS A 158 -11.68 11.37 4.00
N MET A 159 -10.71 12.27 3.98
CA MET A 159 -10.63 13.31 2.94
C MET A 159 -10.48 12.70 1.53
N LEU A 160 -9.68 11.65 1.39
CA LEU A 160 -9.55 10.88 0.16
C LEU A 160 -10.88 10.25 -0.27
N GLN A 161 -11.60 9.63 0.66
CA GLN A 161 -12.94 9.08 0.40
C GLN A 161 -13.94 10.14 -0.09
N MET A 162 -13.80 11.38 0.39
CA MET A 162 -14.64 12.51 0.02
C MET A 162 -14.19 13.24 -1.26
N GLY A 163 -13.19 12.72 -1.98
CA GLY A 163 -12.68 13.33 -3.22
C GLY A 163 -11.69 14.49 -3.01
N GLY A 164 -11.23 14.72 -1.78
CA GLY A 164 -10.32 15.84 -1.47
C GLY A 164 -8.92 15.76 -2.10
N PHE A 165 -8.59 14.63 -2.75
CA PHE A 165 -7.34 14.43 -3.48
C PHE A 165 -7.54 14.27 -5.00
N ASP A 166 -8.76 14.42 -5.52
CA ASP A 166 -9.09 14.03 -6.90
C ASP A 166 -8.25 14.76 -7.95
N GLU A 167 -8.08 16.08 -7.80
CA GLU A 167 -7.27 16.88 -8.72
C GLU A 167 -5.79 16.46 -8.70
N ALA A 168 -5.22 16.31 -7.48
CA ALA A 168 -3.84 15.88 -7.30
C ALA A 168 -3.61 14.47 -7.86
N LEU A 169 -4.54 13.54 -7.64
CA LEU A 169 -4.50 12.19 -8.16
C LEU A 169 -4.63 12.17 -9.69
N ALA A 170 -5.50 13.00 -10.27
CA ALA A 170 -5.63 13.10 -11.73
C ALA A 170 -4.30 13.58 -12.36
N ALA A 171 -3.62 14.54 -11.73
CA ALA A 171 -2.30 14.99 -12.17
C ALA A 171 -1.24 13.89 -12.00
N LEU A 172 -1.17 13.22 -10.86
CA LEU A 172 -0.21 12.14 -10.58
C LEU A 172 -0.39 10.96 -11.53
N ARG A 173 -1.63 10.54 -11.81
CA ARG A 173 -1.93 9.45 -12.76
C ARG A 173 -1.46 9.79 -14.19
N LYS A 174 -1.54 11.06 -14.60
CA LYS A 174 -1.02 11.52 -15.90
C LYS A 174 0.51 11.56 -15.93
N GLN A 175 1.14 11.95 -14.83
CA GLN A 175 2.59 12.02 -14.70
C GLN A 175 3.24 10.66 -14.49
N ALA A 176 2.46 9.68 -14.00
CA ALA A 176 2.96 8.37 -13.65
C ALA A 176 3.57 7.69 -14.87
N LYS A 177 4.89 7.50 -14.82
CA LYS A 177 5.62 6.80 -15.87
C LYS A 177 5.34 5.32 -15.73
N ARG A 178 5.04 4.65 -16.84
CA ARG A 178 5.01 3.19 -16.86
C ARG A 178 6.41 2.68 -16.48
N VAL A 179 6.45 1.75 -15.55
CA VAL A 179 7.67 1.05 -15.18
C VAL A 179 7.86 -0.06 -16.20
N ASP A 180 8.44 0.30 -17.34
CA ASP A 180 8.91 -0.70 -18.29
C ASP A 180 10.10 -1.42 -17.66
N VAL A 181 10.16 -2.73 -17.90
CA VAL A 181 11.19 -3.64 -17.40
C VAL A 181 12.56 -3.09 -17.74
N LEU A 182 13.42 -2.85 -16.74
CA LEU A 182 14.85 -2.61 -16.95
C LEU A 182 15.52 -3.88 -17.47
#